data_AF-A0A960RQD5-F1
#
_entry.id   AF-A0A960RQD5-F1
#
_cell.length_a   1.000
_cell.length_b   1.000
_cell.length_c   1.000
_cell.angle_alpha   90.00
_cell.angle_beta   90.00
_cell.angle_gamma   90.00
#
_symmetry.space_group_name_H-M   'P 1'
#
loop_
_entity.id
_entity.type
_entity.pdbx_description
1 polymer ?
#
loop_
_entity_poly.entity_id
_entity_poly.type
_entity_poly.pdbx_seq_one_letter_code
_entity_poly.pdbx_strand_id
1 'polypeptide(L)'
;ANVVDDHLMGISHVIRGDEWISSTPKHILLYELFGWKPPEFLHMPLLLGRDGKKLSKRKNPTSIFYYRDSGYLKEAFLNFLSLMGYSMVGDKEIYPLSELIKEFEVSRIGISGAFFDIQKLDWINQQYLINNIPEEKLWERMKEWSFNDAFMQRLMPLVHTRIKTFGEFMELCQFFFINHIPYTDEALTPGQITKDTAACILQTMIWRMEELEDWGRKGLEQTSREIAELFGVNHKKIVMRLLFATIIGSPTGPPLFDSVEILGKDRTRARFLQAMEFLGGISNKKMHTLTKAWSAKELKDLVEKTSA
;
A
#
# COMPACT_ATOMS: atom_id res chain seq x y z
N ALA A 1 -3.02 -30.43 -0.48
CA ALA A 1 -2.60 -29.90 0.83
C ALA A 1 -3.84 -29.60 1.65
N ASN A 2 -4.48 -28.44 1.47
CA ASN A 2 -5.56 -27.95 2.35
C ASN A 2 -6.66 -28.97 2.71
N VAL A 3 -7.20 -29.77 1.79
CA VAL A 3 -8.24 -30.77 2.14
C VAL A 3 -7.75 -31.79 3.19
N VAL A 4 -6.50 -32.24 3.07
CA VAL A 4 -5.89 -33.18 4.02
C VAL A 4 -5.63 -32.46 5.35
N ASP A 5 -5.10 -31.23 5.30
CA ASP A 5 -4.79 -30.44 6.49
C ASP A 5 -6.05 -30.07 7.27
N ASP A 6 -7.10 -29.60 6.59
CA ASP A 6 -8.40 -29.26 7.15
C ASP A 6 -9.02 -30.46 7.89
N HIS A 7 -8.93 -31.66 7.31
CA HIS A 7 -9.40 -32.89 7.93
C HIS A 7 -8.57 -33.24 9.19
N LEU A 8 -7.24 -33.27 9.08
CA LEU A 8 -6.35 -33.63 10.18
C LEU A 8 -6.40 -32.62 11.34
N MET A 9 -6.73 -31.35 11.05
CA MET A 9 -6.89 -30.29 12.04
C MET A 9 -8.33 -30.17 12.58
N GLY A 10 -9.27 -30.98 12.08
CA GLY A 10 -10.66 -30.96 12.55
C GLY A 10 -11.40 -29.67 12.23
N ILE A 11 -11.11 -29.04 11.09
CA ILE A 11 -11.77 -27.81 10.65
C ILE A 11 -13.25 -28.10 10.37
N SER A 12 -14.14 -27.35 11.04
CA SER A 12 -15.60 -27.50 10.89
C SER A 12 -16.20 -26.53 9.89
N HIS A 13 -15.63 -25.33 9.76
CA HIS A 13 -16.09 -24.27 8.87
C HIS A 13 -14.89 -23.67 8.13
N VAL A 14 -14.99 -23.58 6.80
CA VAL A 14 -13.99 -22.96 5.93
C VAL A 14 -14.58 -21.66 5.40
N ILE A 15 -14.08 -20.53 5.91
CA ILE A 15 -14.42 -19.18 5.44
C ILE A 15 -13.32 -18.71 4.49
N ARG A 16 -13.67 -18.40 3.24
CA ARG A 16 -12.71 -17.96 2.21
C ARG A 16 -13.35 -17.01 1.21
N GLY A 17 -12.55 -16.31 0.43
CA GLY A 17 -13.08 -15.41 -0.61
C GLY A 17 -13.80 -16.17 -1.74
N ASP A 18 -14.77 -15.50 -2.37
CA ASP A 18 -15.61 -16.04 -3.45
C ASP A 18 -14.82 -16.51 -4.67
N GLU A 19 -13.56 -16.07 -4.85
CA GLU A 19 -12.74 -16.49 -5.98
C GLU A 19 -12.47 -18.00 -5.95
N TRP A 20 -12.62 -18.62 -4.78
CA TRP A 20 -12.44 -20.05 -4.56
C TRP A 20 -13.72 -20.86 -4.76
N ILE A 21 -14.87 -20.23 -5.04
CA ILE A 21 -16.16 -20.94 -5.16
C ILE A 21 -16.12 -22.03 -6.24
N SER A 22 -15.49 -21.74 -7.38
CA SER A 22 -15.33 -22.65 -8.52
C SER A 22 -14.49 -23.90 -8.19
N SER A 23 -13.65 -23.84 -7.16
CA SER A 23 -12.82 -24.97 -6.69
C SER A 23 -13.53 -25.86 -5.66
N THR A 24 -14.59 -25.38 -5.03
CA THR A 24 -15.30 -26.09 -3.95
C THR A 24 -15.83 -27.46 -4.36
N PRO A 25 -16.45 -27.66 -5.54
CA PRO A 25 -16.91 -28.98 -5.95
C PRO A 25 -15.78 -30.02 -6.03
N LYS A 26 -14.56 -29.60 -6.41
CA LYS A 26 -13.39 -30.47 -6.42
C LYS A 26 -12.94 -30.85 -5.00
N HIS A 27 -13.03 -29.92 -4.05
CA HIS A 27 -12.71 -30.21 -2.66
C HIS A 27 -13.72 -31.19 -2.06
N ILE A 28 -15.01 -30.98 -2.29
CA ILE A 28 -16.09 -31.88 -1.84
C ILE A 28 -15.86 -33.30 -2.38
N LEU A 29 -15.58 -33.44 -3.69
CA LEU A 29 -15.28 -34.74 -4.29
C LEU A 29 -14.06 -35.42 -3.64
N LEU A 30 -13.02 -34.66 -3.27
CA LEU A 30 -11.87 -35.22 -2.55
C LEU A 30 -12.26 -35.73 -1.16
N TYR A 31 -13.06 -34.97 -0.39
CA TYR A 31 -13.59 -35.43 0.90
C TYR A 31 -14.39 -36.74 0.73
N GLU A 32 -15.26 -36.83 -0.28
CA GLU A 32 -16.02 -38.03 -0.59
C GLU A 32 -15.12 -39.23 -0.93
N LEU A 33 -14.10 -39.04 -1.77
CA LEU A 33 -13.16 -40.10 -2.15
C LEU A 33 -12.34 -40.63 -0.96
N PHE A 34 -12.04 -39.77 0.02
CA PHE A 34 -11.38 -40.19 1.25
C PHE A 34 -12.35 -40.78 2.30
N GLY A 35 -13.67 -40.74 2.06
CA GLY A 35 -14.68 -41.13 3.03
C GLY A 35 -14.77 -40.18 4.22
N TRP A 36 -14.39 -38.92 4.04
CA TRP A 36 -14.38 -37.88 5.07
C TRP A 36 -15.61 -36.97 4.94
N LYS A 37 -16.08 -36.44 6.08
CA LYS A 37 -17.13 -35.42 6.08
C LYS A 37 -16.52 -34.06 5.71
N PRO A 38 -17.01 -33.35 4.67
CA PRO A 38 -16.54 -32.00 4.36
C PRO A 38 -16.98 -30.99 5.44
N PRO A 39 -16.20 -29.91 5.66
CA PRO A 39 -16.62 -28.79 6.49
C PRO A 39 -17.75 -27.99 5.82
N GLU A 40 -18.38 -27.11 6.59
CA GLU A 40 -19.26 -26.08 6.02
C GLU A 40 -18.42 -25.02 5.31
N PHE A 41 -18.80 -24.65 4.08
CA PHE A 41 -18.09 -23.66 3.30
C PHE A 41 -18.86 -22.33 3.27
N LEU A 42 -18.17 -21.25 3.61
CA LEU A 42 -18.67 -19.88 3.52
C LEU A 42 -17.76 -19.08 2.58
N HIS A 43 -18.36 -18.53 1.53
CA HIS A 43 -17.64 -17.75 0.52
C HIS A 43 -17.96 -16.26 0.69
N MET A 44 -16.96 -15.50 1.13
CA MET A 44 -17.06 -14.06 1.37
C MET A 44 -16.92 -13.29 0.04
N PRO A 45 -17.73 -12.25 -0.19
CA PRO A 45 -17.62 -11.45 -1.40
C PRO A 45 -16.27 -10.72 -1.47
N LEU A 46 -15.80 -10.42 -2.69
CA LEU A 46 -14.56 -9.67 -2.88
C LEU A 46 -14.65 -8.24 -2.38
N LEU A 47 -13.51 -7.76 -1.86
CA LEU A 47 -13.28 -6.33 -1.71
C LEU A 47 -13.03 -5.68 -3.08
N LEU A 48 -13.76 -4.63 -3.35
CA LEU A 48 -13.70 -3.84 -4.58
C LEU A 48 -13.00 -2.51 -4.32
N GLY A 49 -12.20 -2.04 -5.26
CA GLY A 49 -11.73 -0.65 -5.28
C GLY A 49 -12.85 0.30 -5.71
N ARG A 50 -12.56 1.61 -5.66
CA ARG A 50 -13.51 2.66 -6.11
C ARG A 50 -13.89 2.54 -7.59
N ASP A 51 -13.07 1.88 -8.40
CA ASP A 51 -13.34 1.60 -9.81
C ASP A 51 -14.25 0.38 -10.03
N GLY A 52 -14.79 -0.21 -8.95
CA GLY A 52 -15.62 -1.42 -8.98
C GLY A 52 -14.87 -2.69 -9.32
N LYS A 53 -13.55 -2.63 -9.52
CA LYS A 53 -12.72 -3.82 -9.80
C LYS A 53 -12.18 -4.39 -8.50
N LYS A 54 -11.79 -5.66 -8.54
CA LYS A 54 -11.14 -6.35 -7.40
C LYS A 54 -10.00 -5.49 -6.85
N LEU A 55 -10.02 -5.27 -5.54
CA LEU A 55 -8.95 -4.57 -4.83
C LEU A 55 -7.63 -5.30 -5.10
N SER A 56 -6.62 -4.57 -5.56
CA SER A 56 -5.34 -5.15 -5.92
C SER A 56 -4.18 -4.29 -5.45
N LYS A 57 -3.09 -4.96 -5.08
CA LYS A 57 -1.79 -4.35 -4.78
C LYS A 57 -1.30 -3.46 -5.92
N ARG A 58 -1.72 -3.71 -7.17
CA ARG A 58 -1.25 -2.96 -8.35
C ARG A 58 -1.72 -1.51 -8.38
N LYS A 59 -2.88 -1.23 -7.78
CA LYS A 59 -3.49 0.10 -7.80
C LYS A 59 -3.64 0.72 -6.42
N ASN A 60 -3.79 -0.10 -5.39
CA ASN A 60 -4.13 0.38 -4.05
C ASN A 60 -3.08 -0.08 -3.04
N PRO A 61 -2.80 0.73 -2.00
CA PRO A 61 -2.15 0.24 -0.79
C PRO A 61 -3.08 -0.76 -0.09
N THR A 62 -2.84 -2.06 -0.26
CA THR A 62 -3.66 -3.12 0.39
C THR A 62 -2.96 -3.76 1.58
N SER A 63 -1.76 -3.30 1.94
CA SER A 63 -0.98 -3.85 3.03
C SER A 63 -1.47 -3.28 4.36
N ILE A 64 -1.67 -4.14 5.36
CA ILE A 64 -2.02 -3.69 6.72
C ILE A 64 -0.94 -2.79 7.32
N PHE A 65 0.32 -3.02 6.95
CA PHE A 65 1.45 -2.23 7.44
C PHE A 65 1.41 -0.81 6.91
N TYR A 66 0.92 -0.60 5.68
CA TYR A 66 0.67 0.75 5.16
C TYR A 66 -0.27 1.53 6.08
N TYR A 67 -1.42 0.95 6.47
CA TYR A 67 -2.40 1.63 7.31
C TYR A 67 -1.87 1.88 8.73
N ARG A 68 -1.18 0.89 9.32
CA ARG A 68 -0.47 1.07 10.60
C ARG A 68 0.51 2.24 10.53
N ASP A 69 1.36 2.27 9.52
CA ASP A 69 2.42 3.27 9.39
C ASP A 69 1.87 4.64 8.95
N SER A 70 0.65 4.68 8.42
CA SER A 70 -0.10 5.90 8.10
C SER A 70 -0.86 6.49 9.30
N GLY A 71 -0.83 5.83 10.47
CA GLY A 71 -1.42 6.33 11.71
C GLY A 71 -2.86 5.89 11.96
N TYR A 72 -3.37 4.89 11.25
CA TYR A 72 -4.69 4.32 11.56
C TYR A 72 -4.64 3.47 12.83
N LEU A 73 -5.67 3.60 13.67
CA LEU A 73 -5.85 2.79 14.87
C LEU A 73 -6.26 1.37 14.48
N LYS A 74 -5.69 0.37 15.17
CA LYS A 74 -6.00 -1.05 14.91
C LYS A 74 -7.48 -1.34 15.09
N GLU A 75 -8.13 -0.73 16.08
CA GLU A 75 -9.54 -0.93 16.40
C GLU A 75 -10.43 -0.34 15.32
N ALA A 76 -10.10 0.87 14.83
CA ALA A 76 -10.80 1.51 13.73
C ALA A 76 -10.67 0.71 12.44
N PHE A 77 -9.46 0.22 12.14
CA PHE A 77 -9.22 -0.60 10.95
C PHE A 77 -10.00 -1.91 11.01
N LEU A 78 -10.02 -2.59 12.17
CA LEU A 78 -10.82 -3.80 12.38
C LEU A 78 -12.32 -3.56 12.21
N ASN A 79 -12.86 -2.48 12.78
CA ASN A 79 -14.26 -2.09 12.60
C ASN A 79 -14.57 -1.75 11.14
N PHE A 80 -13.65 -1.09 10.43
CA PHE A 80 -13.81 -0.83 9.00
C PHE A 80 -13.85 -2.14 8.19
N LEU A 81 -12.95 -3.09 8.50
CA LEU A 81 -12.95 -4.40 7.85
C LEU A 81 -14.25 -5.17 8.06
N SER A 82 -14.87 -5.09 9.24
CA SER A 82 -16.14 -5.78 9.49
C SER A 82 -17.29 -5.20 8.67
N LEU A 83 -17.35 -3.88 8.50
CA LEU A 83 -18.38 -3.23 7.66
C LEU A 83 -18.32 -3.63 6.19
N MET A 84 -17.16 -4.09 5.71
CA MET A 84 -17.00 -4.57 4.33
C MET A 84 -17.56 -5.97 4.08
N GLY A 85 -18.17 -6.61 5.06
CA GLY A 85 -18.82 -7.90 4.83
C GLY A 85 -19.99 -8.19 5.76
N TYR A 86 -20.23 -7.32 6.74
CA TYR A 86 -21.15 -7.58 7.84
C TYR A 86 -21.91 -6.31 8.22
N SER A 87 -23.20 -6.47 8.51
CA SER A 87 -24.06 -5.39 9.00
C SER A 87 -24.54 -5.69 10.42
N MET A 88 -24.13 -4.85 11.38
CA MET A 88 -24.60 -4.91 12.77
C MET A 88 -26.10 -4.65 12.88
N VAL A 89 -26.68 -5.02 14.02
CA VAL A 89 -28.08 -4.69 14.33
C VAL A 89 -28.22 -3.17 14.50
N GLY A 90 -29.30 -2.59 13.97
CA GLY A 90 -29.64 -1.18 14.17
C GLY A 90 -28.74 -0.18 13.43
N ASP A 91 -28.15 -0.57 12.30
CA ASP A 91 -27.29 0.26 11.43
C ASP A 91 -26.11 0.92 12.17
N LYS A 92 -25.64 0.29 13.25
CA LYS A 92 -24.49 0.77 14.01
C LYS A 92 -23.21 0.54 13.21
N GLU A 93 -22.46 1.62 12.98
CA GLU A 93 -21.21 1.56 12.20
C GLU A 93 -19.94 1.66 13.05
N ILE A 94 -20.05 2.17 14.28
CA ILE A 94 -18.93 2.30 15.21
C ILE A 94 -19.15 1.34 16.38
N TYR A 95 -18.35 0.28 16.46
CA TYR A 95 -18.45 -0.76 17.48
C TYR A 95 -17.11 -1.47 17.68
N PRO A 96 -16.72 -1.79 18.93
CA PRO A 96 -15.50 -2.55 19.19
C PRO A 96 -15.64 -4.00 18.72
N LEU A 97 -14.51 -4.65 18.43
CA LEU A 97 -14.47 -6.07 18.04
C LEU A 97 -15.17 -6.99 19.05
N SER A 98 -15.09 -6.69 20.34
CA SER A 98 -15.76 -7.47 21.39
C SER A 98 -17.29 -7.45 21.28
N GLU A 99 -17.87 -6.37 20.76
CA GLU A 99 -19.30 -6.27 20.52
C GLU A 99 -19.70 -7.05 19.26
N LEU A 100 -18.91 -6.90 18.18
CA LEU A 100 -19.09 -7.71 16.97
C LEU A 100 -19.08 -9.20 17.28
N ILE A 101 -18.15 -9.69 18.10
CA ILE A 101 -18.06 -11.11 18.49
C ILE A 101 -19.34 -11.57 19.23
N LYS A 102 -19.93 -10.72 20.08
CA LYS A 102 -21.14 -11.08 20.85
C LYS A 102 -22.38 -11.13 19.99
N GLU A 103 -22.48 -10.27 18.97
CA GLU A 103 -23.65 -10.12 18.12
C GLU A 103 -23.47 -10.76 16.73
N PHE A 104 -22.39 -11.51 16.52
CA PHE A 104 -22.05 -12.06 15.20
C PHE A 104 -23.06 -13.13 14.77
N GLU A 105 -23.75 -12.88 13.65
CA GLU A 105 -24.67 -13.82 13.02
C GLU A 105 -24.28 -14.03 11.55
N VAL A 106 -23.99 -15.27 11.17
CA VAL A 106 -23.57 -15.62 9.79
C VAL A 106 -24.56 -15.14 8.73
N SER A 107 -25.86 -15.14 9.03
CA SER A 107 -26.93 -14.69 8.12
C SER A 107 -26.87 -13.20 7.76
N ARG A 108 -26.11 -12.39 8.51
CA ARG A 108 -25.91 -10.95 8.29
C ARG A 108 -24.71 -10.62 7.42
N ILE A 109 -24.00 -11.65 6.94
CA ILE A 109 -22.92 -11.47 5.98
C ILE A 109 -23.53 -11.05 4.63
N GLY A 110 -23.07 -9.92 4.11
CA GLY A 110 -23.50 -9.41 2.81
C GLY A 110 -23.04 -10.29 1.66
N ILE A 111 -23.83 -10.38 0.59
CA ILE A 111 -23.52 -11.14 -0.62
C ILE A 111 -22.92 -10.29 -1.74
N SER A 112 -22.99 -8.96 -1.63
CA SER A 112 -22.43 -8.03 -2.62
C SER A 112 -20.97 -7.71 -2.32
N GLY A 113 -20.19 -7.46 -3.38
CA GLY A 113 -18.83 -6.93 -3.24
C GLY A 113 -18.82 -5.63 -2.45
N ALA A 114 -17.92 -5.53 -1.48
CA ALA A 114 -17.82 -4.34 -0.64
C ALA A 114 -16.74 -3.40 -1.13
N PHE A 115 -17.08 -2.13 -1.21
CA PHE A 115 -16.15 -1.09 -1.62
C PHE A 115 -15.19 -0.76 -0.47
N PHE A 116 -13.90 -0.82 -0.77
CA PHE A 116 -12.85 -0.36 0.12
C PHE A 116 -12.80 1.17 0.07
N ASP A 117 -13.65 1.82 0.88
CA ASP A 117 -13.79 3.27 0.93
C ASP A 117 -12.85 3.87 1.98
N ILE A 118 -11.81 4.56 1.51
CA ILE A 118 -10.84 5.26 2.37
C ILE A 118 -11.50 6.40 3.15
N GLN A 119 -12.46 7.13 2.57
CA GLN A 119 -13.13 8.23 3.28
C GLN A 119 -13.96 7.68 4.45
N LYS A 120 -14.58 6.51 4.27
CA LYS A 120 -15.26 5.81 5.35
C LYS A 120 -14.28 5.37 6.44
N LEU A 121 -13.14 4.79 6.06
CA LEU A 121 -12.09 4.42 7.00
C LEU A 121 -11.57 5.64 7.78
N ASP A 122 -11.35 6.77 7.12
CA ASP A 122 -10.91 8.03 7.75
C ASP A 122 -11.93 8.51 8.78
N TRP A 123 -13.22 8.50 8.43
CA TRP A 123 -14.30 8.85 9.35
C TRP A 123 -14.34 7.93 10.57
N ILE A 124 -14.30 6.60 10.37
CA ILE A 124 -14.27 5.63 11.48
C ILE A 124 -13.05 5.89 12.35
N ASN A 125 -11.87 6.03 11.75
CA ASN A 125 -10.64 6.29 12.49
C ASN A 125 -10.70 7.57 13.32
N GLN A 126 -11.32 8.63 12.79
CA GLN A 126 -11.57 9.87 13.52
C GLN A 126 -12.51 9.65 14.71
N GLN A 127 -13.58 8.87 14.56
CA GLN A 127 -14.48 8.53 15.68
C GLN A 127 -13.73 7.79 16.79
N TYR A 128 -12.86 6.84 16.44
CA TYR A 128 -12.04 6.14 17.43
C TYR A 128 -11.00 7.06 18.08
N LEU A 129 -10.37 7.97 17.33
CA LEU A 129 -9.45 8.96 17.88
C LEU A 129 -10.15 9.82 18.94
N ILE A 130 -11.30 10.42 18.59
CA ILE A 130 -12.03 11.32 19.49
C ILE A 130 -12.54 10.60 20.74
N ASN A 131 -13.12 9.40 20.56
CA ASN A 131 -13.81 8.71 21.66
C ASN A 131 -12.88 7.88 22.55
N ASN A 132 -11.75 7.39 22.02
CA ASN A 132 -10.90 6.44 22.74
C ASN A 132 -9.55 7.04 23.17
N ILE A 133 -9.17 8.21 22.68
CA ILE A 133 -7.91 8.88 23.03
C ILE A 133 -8.24 10.25 23.61
N PRO A 134 -8.21 10.40 24.95
CA PRO A 134 -8.32 11.69 25.61
C PRO A 134 -7.25 12.66 25.10
N GLU A 135 -7.58 13.95 25.02
CA GLU A 135 -6.70 14.98 24.48
C GLU A 135 -5.33 15.00 25.18
N GLU A 136 -5.31 14.85 26.50
CA GLU A 136 -4.09 14.81 27.32
C GLU A 136 -3.19 13.59 27.06
N LYS A 137 -3.72 12.56 26.38
CA LYS A 137 -2.98 11.35 25.97
C LYS A 137 -2.59 11.36 24.51
N LEU A 138 -3.08 12.31 23.70
CA LEU A 138 -2.84 12.33 22.25
C LEU A 138 -1.34 12.38 21.93
N TRP A 139 -0.56 13.19 22.65
CA TRP A 139 0.88 13.28 22.42
C TRP A 139 1.62 11.97 22.71
N GLU A 140 1.23 11.25 23.77
CA GLU A 140 1.80 9.93 24.07
C GLU A 140 1.52 8.93 22.93
N ARG A 141 0.29 8.94 22.41
CA ARG A 141 -0.07 8.10 21.25
C ARG A 141 0.70 8.49 19.98
N MET A 142 0.98 9.77 19.76
CA MET A 142 1.83 10.22 18.65
C MET A 142 3.28 9.75 18.80
N LYS A 143 3.84 9.78 20.01
CA LYS A 143 5.16 9.22 20.30
C LYS A 143 5.21 7.71 20.03
N GLU A 144 4.21 6.96 20.50
CA GLU A 144 4.10 5.52 20.24
C GLU A 144 4.07 5.21 18.74
N TRP A 145 3.35 6.01 17.95
CA TRP A 145 3.23 5.80 16.50
C TRP A 145 4.54 6.03 15.74
N SER A 146 5.10 7.24 15.80
CA SER A 146 6.22 7.62 14.92
C SER A 146 7.20 8.63 15.53
N PHE A 147 6.83 9.29 16.65
CA PHE A 147 7.69 10.26 17.34
C PHE A 147 8.50 9.64 18.51
N ASN A 148 8.79 8.35 18.46
CA ASN A 148 9.58 7.65 19.50
C ASN A 148 11.09 7.77 19.26
N ASP A 149 11.87 7.54 20.32
CA ASP A 149 13.33 7.62 20.30
C ASP A 149 13.96 6.68 19.27
N ALA A 150 13.41 5.48 19.07
CA ALA A 150 13.97 4.53 18.10
C ALA A 150 13.87 5.06 16.66
N PHE A 151 12.75 5.69 16.30
CA PHE A 151 12.60 6.35 15.01
C PHE A 151 13.55 7.56 14.89
N MET A 152 13.57 8.40 15.93
CA MET A 152 14.40 9.62 15.93
C MET A 152 15.89 9.32 15.89
N GLN A 153 16.37 8.29 16.60
CA GLN A 153 17.78 7.86 16.56
C GLN A 153 18.25 7.47 15.14
N ARG A 154 17.35 6.91 14.32
CA ARG A 154 17.64 6.61 12.90
C ARG A 154 17.60 7.87 12.03
N LEU A 155 16.70 8.80 12.32
CA LEU A 155 16.50 10.02 11.53
C LEU A 155 17.55 11.11 11.82
N MET A 156 17.89 11.35 13.08
CA MET A 156 18.77 12.46 13.51
C MET A 156 20.12 12.50 12.76
N PRO A 157 20.82 11.38 12.52
CA PRO A 157 22.07 11.39 11.75
C PRO A 157 21.90 11.92 10.32
N LEU A 158 20.74 11.73 9.70
CA LEU A 158 20.45 12.22 8.35
C LEU A 158 20.20 13.73 8.31
N VAL A 159 19.75 14.29 9.44
CA VAL A 159 19.34 15.69 9.62
C VAL A 159 20.49 16.56 10.12
N HIS A 160 21.35 16.05 11.00
CA HIS A 160 22.32 16.83 11.79
C HIS A 160 23.14 17.83 10.96
N THR A 161 23.61 17.44 9.78
CA THR A 161 24.46 18.29 8.92
C THR A 161 23.68 19.07 7.86
N ARG A 162 22.34 19.06 7.89
CA ARG A 162 21.45 19.62 6.86
C ARG A 162 20.54 20.73 7.35
N ILE A 163 20.46 20.95 8.66
CA ILE A 163 19.70 22.04 9.27
C ILE A 163 20.66 23.06 9.88
N LYS A 164 20.30 24.34 9.81
CA LYS A 164 21.00 25.44 10.48
C LYS A 164 20.32 25.81 11.79
N THR A 165 19.01 25.61 11.87
CA THR A 165 18.19 25.88 13.04
C THR A 165 17.22 24.72 13.27
N PHE A 166 16.73 24.54 14.51
CA PHE A 166 15.73 23.51 14.78
C PHE A 166 14.40 23.74 14.05
N GLY A 167 14.09 24.99 13.66
CA GLY A 167 12.89 25.31 12.88
C GLY A 167 12.88 24.70 11.47
N GLU A 168 14.04 24.35 10.92
CA GLU A 168 14.16 23.73 9.59
C GLU A 168 13.84 22.22 9.60
N PHE A 169 13.70 21.60 10.78
CA PHE A 169 13.47 20.17 10.91
C PHE A 169 12.21 19.71 10.17
N MET A 170 11.09 20.40 10.39
CA MET A 170 9.81 20.00 9.79
C MET A 170 9.80 20.16 8.28
N GLU A 171 10.36 21.26 7.74
CA GLU A 171 10.48 21.43 6.29
C GLU A 171 11.29 20.30 5.65
N LEU A 172 12.40 19.89 6.30
CA LEU A 172 13.27 18.83 5.81
C LEU A 172 12.67 17.43 5.97
N CYS A 173 11.90 17.16 7.04
CA CYS A 173 11.54 15.82 7.47
C CYS A 173 10.04 15.50 7.47
N GLN A 174 9.15 16.46 7.18
CA GLN A 174 7.69 16.26 7.20
C GLN A 174 7.25 15.07 6.34
N PHE A 175 7.97 14.76 5.26
CA PHE A 175 7.70 13.61 4.41
C PHE A 175 7.79 12.27 5.16
N PHE A 176 8.39 12.19 6.35
CA PHE A 176 8.31 10.98 7.18
C PHE A 176 6.97 10.84 7.90
N PHE A 177 6.18 11.89 8.04
CA PHE A 177 5.00 11.91 8.91
C PHE A 177 3.69 12.13 8.15
N ILE A 178 3.73 12.56 6.89
CA ILE A 178 2.54 12.80 6.07
C ILE A 178 2.16 11.60 5.18
N ASN A 179 0.86 11.42 4.97
CA ASN A 179 0.29 10.36 4.12
C ASN A 179 0.19 10.75 2.63
N HIS A 180 0.19 12.06 2.35
CA HIS A 180 0.08 12.62 1.01
C HIS A 180 1.26 13.54 0.73
N ILE A 181 1.99 13.24 -0.33
CA ILE A 181 3.04 14.12 -0.84
C ILE A 181 2.42 15.09 -1.85
N PRO A 182 2.68 16.41 -1.75
CA PRO A 182 2.24 17.35 -2.76
C PRO A 182 3.06 17.16 -4.03
N TYR A 183 2.41 16.74 -5.12
CA TYR A 183 3.06 16.57 -6.42
C TYR A 183 2.78 17.75 -7.35
N THR A 184 3.74 18.03 -8.23
CA THR A 184 3.56 18.93 -9.37
C THR A 184 4.01 18.23 -10.63
N ASP A 185 3.43 18.62 -11.77
CA ASP A 185 3.81 18.08 -13.08
C ASP A 185 5.31 18.31 -13.34
N GLU A 186 5.82 19.50 -13.05
CA GLU A 186 7.24 19.85 -13.24
C GLU A 186 8.18 18.95 -12.42
N ALA A 187 7.85 18.68 -11.16
CA ALA A 187 8.68 17.87 -10.28
C ALA A 187 8.71 16.39 -10.71
N LEU A 188 7.58 15.87 -11.20
CA LEU A 188 7.46 14.48 -11.66
C LEU A 188 7.82 14.28 -13.14
N THR A 189 8.14 15.34 -13.89
CA THR A 189 8.61 15.26 -15.29
C THR A 189 10.01 15.86 -15.49
N PRO A 190 11.01 15.47 -14.68
CA PRO A 190 12.33 16.07 -14.72
C PRO A 190 13.03 15.82 -16.06
N GLY A 191 13.69 16.84 -16.59
CA GLY A 191 14.38 16.75 -17.88
C GLY A 191 13.44 16.63 -19.08
N GLN A 192 12.20 17.12 -18.94
CA GLN A 192 11.16 17.16 -19.98
C GLN A 192 10.75 15.77 -20.48
N ILE A 193 10.81 14.75 -19.61
CA ILE A 193 10.20 13.45 -19.91
C ILE A 193 8.68 13.57 -19.87
N THR A 194 7.97 12.77 -20.65
CA THR A 194 6.50 12.76 -20.59
C THR A 194 5.99 12.15 -19.27
N LYS A 195 4.75 12.46 -18.89
CA LYS A 195 4.07 11.82 -17.74
C LYS A 195 4.04 10.30 -17.86
N ASP A 196 3.80 9.80 -19.08
CA ASP A 196 3.84 8.37 -19.40
C ASP A 196 5.21 7.76 -19.12
N THR A 197 6.29 8.42 -19.54
CA THR A 197 7.66 7.96 -19.30
C THR A 197 7.95 7.92 -17.80
N ALA A 198 7.59 8.97 -17.07
CA ALA A 198 7.76 9.03 -15.61
C ALA A 198 7.00 7.89 -14.91
N ALA A 199 5.74 7.65 -15.28
CA ALA A 199 4.94 6.56 -14.73
C ALA A 199 5.54 5.19 -15.05
N CYS A 200 6.06 4.97 -16.26
CA CYS A 200 6.74 3.72 -16.63
C CYS A 200 8.03 3.49 -15.82
N ILE A 201 8.81 4.56 -15.57
CA ILE A 201 9.98 4.49 -14.69
C ILE A 201 9.55 4.07 -13.28
N LEU A 202 8.55 4.73 -12.68
CA LEU A 202 8.06 4.36 -11.34
C LEU A 202 7.52 2.93 -11.26
N GLN A 203 6.79 2.47 -12.29
CA GLN A 203 6.28 1.11 -12.33
C GLN A 203 7.39 0.05 -12.40
N THR A 204 8.45 0.32 -13.17
CA THR A 204 9.60 -0.60 -13.28
C THR A 204 10.48 -0.58 -12.03
N MET A 205 10.57 0.57 -11.32
CA MET A 205 11.14 0.63 -9.97
C MET A 205 10.40 -0.33 -9.02
N ILE A 206 9.06 -0.30 -9.00
CA ILE A 206 8.25 -1.21 -8.17
C ILE A 206 8.58 -2.67 -8.52
N TRP A 207 8.50 -3.06 -9.80
CA TRP A 207 8.73 -4.46 -10.19
C TRP A 207 10.12 -4.94 -9.80
N ARG A 208 11.15 -4.12 -10.03
CA ARG A 208 12.51 -4.52 -9.71
C ARG A 208 12.74 -4.65 -8.20
N MET A 209 12.19 -3.75 -7.40
CA MET A 209 12.27 -3.86 -5.93
C MET A 209 11.40 -5.00 -5.38
N GLU A 210 10.32 -5.40 -6.07
CA GLU A 210 9.57 -6.62 -5.77
C GLU A 210 10.39 -7.88 -6.10
N GLU A 211 11.10 -7.92 -7.24
CA GLU A 211 11.98 -9.03 -7.63
C GLU A 211 13.19 -9.21 -6.70
N LEU A 212 13.81 -8.10 -6.26
CA LEU A 212 14.95 -8.13 -5.35
C LEU A 212 14.56 -8.41 -3.89
N GLU A 213 13.28 -8.21 -3.55
CA GLU A 213 12.77 -8.20 -2.18
C GLU A 213 13.51 -7.25 -1.22
N ASP A 214 14.29 -6.29 -1.75
CA ASP A 214 15.04 -5.28 -0.98
C ASP A 214 14.44 -3.89 -1.19
N TRP A 215 13.74 -3.41 -0.17
CA TRP A 215 13.16 -2.05 -0.11
C TRP A 215 13.96 -1.10 0.77
N GLY A 216 15.21 -1.42 1.06
CA GLY A 216 16.14 -0.58 1.80
C GLY A 216 17.05 0.25 0.90
N ARG A 217 18.10 0.81 1.51
CA ARG A 217 19.08 1.68 0.85
C ARG A 217 19.73 1.04 -0.38
N LYS A 218 20.21 -0.20 -0.23
CA LYS A 218 20.94 -0.93 -1.29
C LYS A 218 20.00 -1.26 -2.45
N GLY A 219 18.84 -1.84 -2.16
CA GLY A 219 17.83 -2.17 -3.17
C GLY A 219 17.40 -0.97 -3.99
N LEU A 220 17.11 0.18 -3.35
CA LEU A 220 16.73 1.39 -4.10
C LEU A 220 17.89 1.96 -4.92
N GLU A 221 19.11 2.01 -4.37
CA GLU A 221 20.28 2.51 -5.09
C GLU A 221 20.53 1.66 -6.35
N GLN A 222 20.63 0.34 -6.19
CA GLN A 222 20.83 -0.60 -7.28
C GLN A 222 19.73 -0.44 -8.33
N THR A 223 18.47 -0.50 -7.91
CA THR A 223 17.32 -0.39 -8.83
C THR A 223 17.35 0.93 -9.59
N SER A 224 17.61 2.06 -8.93
CA SER A 224 17.61 3.36 -9.59
C SER A 224 18.66 3.46 -10.71
N ARG A 225 19.84 2.84 -10.51
CA ARG A 225 20.91 2.82 -11.51
C ARG A 225 20.56 1.91 -12.68
N GLU A 226 20.08 0.69 -12.40
CA GLU A 226 19.66 -0.28 -13.41
C GLU A 226 18.52 0.29 -14.28
N ILE A 227 17.50 0.90 -13.67
CA ILE A 227 16.38 1.50 -14.40
C ILE A 227 16.85 2.68 -15.26
N ALA A 228 17.78 3.51 -14.79
CA ALA A 228 18.35 4.59 -15.60
C ALA A 228 19.05 4.04 -16.86
N GLU A 229 19.81 2.96 -16.72
CA GLU A 229 20.50 2.30 -17.83
C GLU A 229 19.52 1.68 -18.84
N LEU A 230 18.52 0.94 -18.34
CA LEU A 230 17.52 0.27 -19.18
C LEU A 230 16.69 1.25 -20.00
N PHE A 231 16.30 2.38 -19.43
CA PHE A 231 15.62 3.46 -20.15
C PHE A 231 16.58 4.34 -20.97
N GLY A 232 17.90 4.22 -20.78
CA GLY A 232 18.88 5.07 -21.46
C GLY A 232 18.79 6.56 -21.06
N VAL A 233 18.37 6.83 -19.82
CA VAL A 233 18.20 8.19 -19.29
C VAL A 233 19.29 8.53 -18.28
N ASN A 234 19.52 9.83 -18.05
CA ASN A 234 20.53 10.25 -17.08
C ASN A 234 20.04 9.96 -15.64
N HIS A 235 20.79 9.14 -14.91
CA HIS A 235 20.47 8.73 -13.53
C HIS A 235 20.23 9.94 -12.60
N LYS A 236 21.17 10.90 -12.54
CA LYS A 236 21.07 12.04 -11.62
C LYS A 236 20.00 13.07 -12.03
N LYS A 237 19.92 13.41 -13.32
CA LYS A 237 19.04 14.48 -13.82
C LYS A 237 17.60 14.05 -14.00
N ILE A 238 17.34 12.76 -14.21
CA ILE A 238 15.98 12.23 -14.46
C ILE A 238 15.55 11.33 -13.32
N VAL A 239 16.17 10.15 -13.16
CA VAL A 239 15.71 9.13 -12.20
C VAL A 239 15.76 9.64 -10.76
N MET A 240 16.90 10.17 -10.32
CA MET A 240 17.04 10.68 -8.95
C MET A 240 16.08 11.84 -8.66
N ARG A 241 15.92 12.80 -9.59
CA ARG A 241 14.98 13.91 -9.41
C ARG A 241 13.53 13.42 -9.31
N LEU A 242 13.15 12.46 -10.15
CA LEU A 242 11.83 11.84 -10.10
C LEU A 242 11.62 11.15 -8.74
N LEU A 243 12.60 10.37 -8.26
CA LEU A 243 12.49 9.69 -6.97
C LEU A 243 12.44 10.67 -5.78
N PHE A 244 13.20 11.77 -5.81
CA PHE A 244 13.11 12.84 -4.81
C PHE A 244 11.70 13.47 -4.80
N ALA A 245 11.17 13.83 -5.97
CA ALA A 245 9.82 14.37 -6.09
C ALA A 245 8.75 13.37 -5.63
N THR A 246 8.88 12.09 -5.98
CA THR A 246 7.91 11.06 -5.61
C THR A 246 7.95 10.69 -4.12
N ILE A 247 9.13 10.51 -3.54
CA ILE A 247 9.27 10.02 -2.17
C ILE A 247 9.26 11.16 -1.16
N ILE A 248 9.95 12.26 -1.44
CA ILE A 248 10.16 13.36 -0.50
C ILE A 248 9.20 14.52 -0.79
N GLY A 249 8.78 14.71 -2.05
CA GLY A 249 7.97 15.87 -2.45
C GLY A 249 8.76 17.14 -2.66
N SER A 250 10.09 17.06 -2.62
CA SER A 250 11.00 18.20 -2.74
C SER A 250 12.22 17.78 -3.57
N PRO A 251 12.82 18.70 -4.35
CA PRO A 251 14.09 18.45 -5.04
C PRO A 251 15.28 18.27 -4.09
N THR A 252 15.12 18.63 -2.81
CA THR A 252 16.14 18.53 -1.77
C THR A 252 15.56 17.83 -0.54
N GLY A 253 16.44 17.21 0.24
CA GLY A 253 16.03 16.49 1.44
C GLY A 253 17.20 15.77 2.10
N PRO A 254 16.91 14.95 3.13
CA PRO A 254 17.85 13.96 3.63
C PRO A 254 18.30 13.00 2.52
N PRO A 255 19.36 12.20 2.75
CA PRO A 255 19.80 11.19 1.78
C PRO A 255 18.63 10.27 1.38
N LEU A 256 18.27 10.26 0.10
CA LEU A 256 17.07 9.60 -0.40
C LEU A 256 17.06 8.09 -0.08
N PHE A 257 18.20 7.40 -0.30
CA PHE A 257 18.28 5.96 -0.11
C PHE A 257 18.13 5.57 1.37
N ASP A 258 18.74 6.32 2.28
CA ASP A 258 18.55 6.15 3.72
C ASP A 258 17.11 6.49 4.15
N SER A 259 16.51 7.49 3.51
CA SER A 259 15.13 7.88 3.79
C SER A 259 14.14 6.78 3.45
N VAL A 260 14.37 6.05 2.36
CA VAL A 260 13.54 4.88 2.00
C VAL A 260 13.72 3.72 2.96
N GLU A 261 14.92 3.49 3.48
CA GLU A 261 15.15 2.49 4.53
C GLU A 261 14.37 2.82 5.83
N ILE A 262 14.20 4.11 6.14
CA ILE A 262 13.37 4.54 7.28
C ILE A 262 11.87 4.43 6.96
N LEU A 263 11.43 4.83 5.76
CA LEU A 263 10.02 4.75 5.34
C LEU A 263 9.51 3.31 5.18
N GLY A 264 10.39 2.40 4.77
CA GLY A 264 10.07 1.00 4.50
C GLY A 264 9.30 0.77 3.20
N LYS A 265 9.02 -0.52 2.94
CA LYS A 265 8.40 -1.02 1.71
C LYS A 265 7.04 -0.39 1.43
N ASP A 266 6.13 -0.48 2.40
CA ASP A 266 4.72 -0.18 2.18
C ASP A 266 4.46 1.30 1.85
N ARG A 267 5.12 2.22 2.57
CA ARG A 267 5.00 3.66 2.29
C ARG A 267 5.73 4.08 1.02
N THR A 268 6.91 3.53 0.77
CA THR A 268 7.66 3.82 -0.48
C THR A 268 6.85 3.37 -1.70
N ARG A 269 6.31 2.16 -1.66
CA ARG A 269 5.46 1.62 -2.73
C ARG A 269 4.19 2.43 -2.91
N ALA A 270 3.52 2.81 -1.81
CA ALA A 270 2.32 3.65 -1.89
C ALA A 270 2.62 5.00 -2.55
N ARG A 271 3.78 5.62 -2.27
CA ARG A 271 4.20 6.87 -2.93
C ARG A 271 4.42 6.71 -4.42
N PHE A 272 5.06 5.62 -4.85
CA PHE A 272 5.17 5.32 -6.28
C PHE A 272 3.80 5.19 -6.94
N LEU A 273 2.86 4.49 -6.31
CA LEU A 273 1.49 4.35 -6.84
C LEU A 273 0.74 5.69 -6.88
N GLN A 274 0.81 6.49 -5.83
CA GLN A 274 0.15 7.80 -5.76
C GLN A 274 0.72 8.77 -6.80
N ALA A 275 2.04 8.80 -7.00
CA ALA A 275 2.66 9.62 -8.03
C ALA A 275 2.27 9.15 -9.44
N MET A 276 2.20 7.84 -9.67
CA MET A 276 1.69 7.29 -10.94
C MET A 276 0.22 7.67 -11.18
N GLU A 277 -0.62 7.62 -10.15
CA GLU A 277 -2.02 8.04 -10.24
C GLU A 277 -2.12 9.53 -10.58
N PHE A 278 -1.34 10.39 -9.91
CA PHE A 278 -1.24 11.81 -10.22
C PHE A 278 -0.82 12.08 -11.68
N LEU A 279 0.08 11.26 -12.21
CA LEU A 279 0.53 11.33 -13.61
C LEU A 279 -0.52 10.85 -14.63
N GLY A 280 -1.69 10.37 -14.19
CA GLY A 280 -2.76 9.85 -15.04
C GLY A 280 -2.76 8.33 -15.20
N GLY A 281 -1.90 7.62 -14.47
CA GLY A 281 -1.76 6.17 -14.52
C GLY A 281 -1.09 5.66 -15.81
N ILE A 282 -1.15 4.34 -16.02
CA ILE A 282 -0.64 3.69 -17.24
C ILE A 282 -1.81 2.95 -17.89
N SER A 283 -2.10 3.27 -19.15
CA SER A 283 -3.17 2.59 -19.90
C SER A 283 -2.88 1.10 -20.06
N ASN A 284 -3.93 0.26 -20.18
CA ASN A 284 -3.77 -1.19 -20.35
C ASN A 284 -2.86 -1.55 -21.54
N LYS A 285 -2.98 -0.81 -22.66
CA LYS A 285 -2.15 -1.01 -23.85
C LYS A 285 -0.68 -0.71 -23.54
N LYS A 286 -0.38 0.43 -22.92
CA LYS A 286 0.99 0.81 -22.56
C LYS A 286 1.57 -0.14 -21.50
N MET A 287 0.76 -0.58 -20.53
CA MET A 287 1.18 -1.57 -19.52
C MET A 287 1.58 -2.90 -20.16
N HIS A 288 0.84 -3.36 -21.18
CA HIS A 288 1.21 -4.57 -21.92
C HIS A 288 2.54 -4.40 -22.65
N THR A 289 2.72 -3.28 -23.35
CA THR A 289 4.00 -2.94 -24.01
C THR A 289 5.15 -2.87 -23.00
N LEU A 290 4.95 -2.19 -21.87
CA LEU A 290 5.93 -2.04 -20.80
C LEU A 290 6.31 -3.40 -20.21
N THR A 291 5.35 -4.29 -20.00
CA THR A 291 5.61 -5.65 -19.47
C THR A 291 6.47 -6.47 -20.43
N LYS A 292 6.19 -6.40 -21.74
CA LYS A 292 6.97 -7.08 -22.78
C LYS A 292 8.41 -6.52 -22.84
N ALA A 293 8.53 -5.19 -22.86
CA ALA A 293 9.81 -4.48 -22.86
C ALA A 293 10.64 -4.77 -21.59
N TRP A 294 9.99 -4.82 -20.42
CA TRP A 294 10.62 -5.19 -19.14
C TRP A 294 11.20 -6.60 -19.18
N SER A 295 10.44 -7.55 -19.72
CA SER A 295 10.86 -8.96 -19.85
C SER A 295 12.05 -9.12 -20.80
N ALA A 296 12.08 -8.32 -21.87
CA ALA A 296 13.19 -8.27 -22.83
C ALA A 296 14.39 -7.42 -22.36
N LYS A 297 14.24 -6.65 -21.28
CA LYS A 297 15.21 -5.63 -20.82
C LYS A 297 15.51 -4.55 -21.87
N GLU A 298 14.52 -4.21 -22.70
CA GLU A 298 14.60 -3.22 -23.77
C GLU A 298 13.63 -2.05 -23.53
N LEU A 299 14.00 -1.09 -22.67
CA LEU A 299 13.09 0.00 -22.26
C LEU A 299 13.37 1.36 -22.92
N LYS A 300 14.48 1.49 -23.66
CA LYS A 300 14.91 2.77 -24.27
C LYS A 300 13.85 3.38 -25.20
N ASP A 301 13.17 2.54 -25.97
CA ASP A 301 12.16 2.97 -26.96
C ASP A 301 10.86 3.50 -26.33
N LEU A 302 10.72 3.37 -25.00
CA LEU A 302 9.57 3.90 -24.26
C LEU A 302 9.81 5.32 -23.73
N VAL A 303 11.01 5.88 -23.91
CA VAL A 303 11.33 7.25 -23.48
C VAL A 303 10.81 8.25 -24.50
N GLU A 304 9.80 8.99 -24.09
CA GLU A 304 9.27 10.12 -24.84
C GLU A 304 9.61 11.42 -24.08
N LYS A 305 9.98 12.46 -24.82
CA LYS A 305 10.20 13.82 -24.27
C LYS A 305 9.17 14.78 -24.82
N THR A 306 8.72 15.72 -24.00
CA THR A 306 7.89 16.83 -24.47
C THR A 306 8.74 17.78 -25.32
N SER A 307 8.22 18.17 -26.48
CA SER A 307 8.79 19.24 -27.30
C SER A 307 8.88 20.52 -26.47
N ALA A 308 10.04 21.18 -26.53
CA ALA A 308 10.32 22.43 -25.80
C ALA A 308 9.40 23.58 -26.23
#